data_AF-A0A6J6EK43-F1
#
_entry.id   AF-A0A6J6EK43-F1
#
_cell.length_a   1.000
_cell.length_b   1.000
_cell.length_c   1.000
_cell.angle_alpha   90.00
_cell.angle_beta   90.00
_cell.angle_gamma   90.00
#
_symmetry.space_group_name_H-M   'P 1'
#
loop_
_entity.id
_entity.type
_entity.pdbx_description
1 polymer ?
#
loop_
_entity_poly.entity_id
_entity_poly.type
_entity_poly.pdbx_seq_one_letter_code
_entity_poly.pdbx_strand_id
1 'polypeptide(L)'
;MEMQHVYLPDSWVLAVETDATRVCFVLEAVLTPEHPRYYSPPKSGEQYAYARMRWCLRGEVHWNDGPNLDRPATDATGGVDFGNIYAWFEESGVDHIEGEWGAVTVRNALHSVEYLDPPR
;
A
#
# COMPACT_ATOMS: atom_id res chain seq x y z
N MET A 1 6.13 -12.14 0.23
CA MET A 1 6.14 -12.51 1.67
C MET A 1 6.15 -11.27 2.57
N GLU A 2 6.90 -10.20 2.28
CA GLU A 2 6.98 -9.02 3.17
C GLU A 2 5.63 -8.34 3.47
N MET A 3 4.76 -8.22 2.47
CA MET A 3 3.40 -7.69 2.65
C MET A 3 2.50 -8.53 3.57
N GLN A 4 2.87 -9.77 3.90
CA GLN A 4 2.05 -10.66 4.75
C GLN A 4 2.00 -10.19 6.22
N HIS A 5 2.96 -9.36 6.64
CA HIS A 5 3.04 -8.80 7.99
C HIS A 5 2.75 -7.30 7.99
N VAL A 6 1.97 -6.85 7.01
CA VAL A 6 1.47 -5.49 6.87
C VAL A 6 -0.04 -5.52 7.02
N TYR A 7 -0.57 -4.75 7.97
CA TYR A 7 -2.00 -4.61 8.15
C TYR A 7 -2.52 -3.47 7.27
N LEU A 8 -2.94 -3.84 6.05
CA LEU A 8 -3.37 -2.91 5.00
C LEU A 8 -4.57 -2.01 5.35
N PRO A 9 -5.61 -2.49 6.05
CA PRO A 9 -6.79 -1.67 6.34
C PRO A 9 -6.51 -0.40 7.17
N ASP A 10 -5.48 -0.41 8.02
CA ASP A 10 -5.05 0.77 8.78
C ASP A 10 -3.78 1.42 8.21
N SER A 11 -3.30 0.96 7.05
CA SER A 11 -2.15 1.57 6.35
C SER A 11 -2.61 2.67 5.40
N TRP A 12 -1.89 3.79 5.34
CA TRP A 12 -2.25 4.92 4.47
C TRP A 12 -1.55 4.85 3.12
N VAL A 13 -2.31 5.13 2.06
CA VAL A 13 -1.79 5.25 0.69
C VAL A 13 -1.41 6.70 0.44
N LEU A 14 -0.11 6.96 0.36
CA LEU A 14 0.45 8.31 0.17
C LEU A 14 0.59 8.69 -1.32
N ALA A 15 0.73 7.69 -2.19
CA ALA A 15 0.76 7.88 -3.64
C ALA A 15 0.41 6.58 -4.38
N VAL A 16 -0.16 6.74 -5.57
CA VAL A 16 -0.36 5.65 -6.54
C VAL A 16 0.30 6.05 -7.85
N GLU A 17 1.27 5.25 -8.31
CA GLU A 17 1.88 5.39 -9.63
C GLU A 17 1.42 4.19 -10.48
N THR A 18 0.82 4.43 -11.64
CA THR A 18 0.29 3.34 -12.47
C THR A 18 0.43 3.60 -13.96
N ASP A 19 0.66 2.53 -14.70
CA ASP A 19 0.55 2.44 -16.15
C ASP A 19 -0.02 1.05 -16.52
N ALA A 20 -0.12 0.75 -17.81
CA ALA A 20 -0.68 -0.53 -18.27
C ALA A 20 0.12 -1.77 -17.83
N THR A 21 1.35 -1.60 -17.33
CA THR A 21 2.30 -2.66 -17.00
C THR A 21 2.66 -2.75 -15.51
N ARG A 22 2.25 -1.78 -14.70
CA ARG A 22 2.48 -1.79 -13.25
C ARG A 22 1.56 -0.85 -12.47
N VAL A 23 1.36 -1.18 -11.21
CA VAL A 23 0.79 -0.30 -10.19
C VAL A 23 1.70 -0.34 -8.96
N CYS A 24 2.02 0.83 -8.42
CA CYS A 24 2.86 1.01 -7.27
C CYS A 24 2.16 1.88 -6.24
N PHE A 25 2.10 1.40 -5.01
CA PHE A 25 1.56 2.12 -3.86
C PHE A 25 2.71 2.58 -2.98
N VAL A 26 2.78 3.87 -2.68
CA VAL A 26 3.60 4.37 -1.59
C VAL A 26 2.74 4.36 -0.34
N LEU A 27 3.17 3.62 0.68
CA LEU A 27 2.42 3.37 1.90
C LEU A 27 3.15 3.96 3.11
N GLU A 28 2.39 4.52 4.05
CA GLU A 28 2.76 4.50 5.47
C GLU A 28 2.10 3.25 6.08
N ALA A 29 2.89 2.18 6.20
CA ALA A 29 2.37 0.84 6.42
C ALA A 29 2.37 0.45 7.89
N VAL A 30 1.24 -0.05 8.38
CA VAL A 30 1.10 -0.63 9.72
C VAL A 30 1.75 -2.00 9.74
N LEU A 31 2.74 -2.17 10.61
CA LEU A 31 3.49 -3.41 10.77
C LEU A 31 2.88 -4.29 11.86
N THR A 32 2.73 -5.59 11.60
CA THR A 32 2.41 -6.56 12.65
C THR A 32 3.69 -6.99 13.40
N PRO A 33 3.58 -7.56 14.62
CA PRO A 33 4.75 -7.96 15.42
C PRO A 33 5.74 -8.90 14.74
N GLU A 34 5.30 -9.67 13.75
CA GLU A 34 6.13 -10.62 12.98
C GLU A 34 6.93 -9.93 11.87
N HIS A 35 6.65 -8.66 11.56
CA HIS A 35 7.36 -7.94 10.52
C HIS A 35 8.81 -7.64 10.94
N PRO A 36 9.83 -7.84 10.09
CA PRO A 36 11.24 -7.66 10.47
C PRO A 36 11.64 -6.25 10.93
N ARG A 37 10.87 -5.24 10.52
CA ARG A 37 11.04 -3.82 10.93
C ARG A 37 10.10 -3.37 12.05
N TYR A 38 9.35 -4.29 12.65
CA TYR A 38 8.46 -3.97 13.76
C TYR A 38 9.26 -3.44 14.95
N TYR A 39 8.74 -2.40 15.61
CA TYR A 39 9.30 -1.85 16.84
C TYR A 39 8.19 -1.68 17.87
N SER A 40 8.56 -1.76 19.14
CA SER A 40 7.65 -1.53 20.25
C SER A 40 8.40 -0.89 21.41
N PRO A 41 7.81 0.09 22.11
CA PRO A 41 6.50 0.68 21.85
C PRO A 41 6.48 1.57 20.58
N PRO A 42 5.30 1.88 20.00
CA PRO A 42 5.16 2.94 19.01
C PRO A 42 5.77 4.26 19.52
N LYS A 43 6.31 5.09 18.63
CA LYS A 43 6.90 6.38 19.02
C LYS A 43 5.79 7.34 19.47
N SER A 44 6.17 8.41 20.17
CA SER A 44 5.22 9.43 20.62
C SER A 44 4.43 9.99 19.43
N GLY A 45 3.10 9.92 19.50
CA GLY A 45 2.20 10.36 18.43
C GLY A 45 1.81 9.27 17.42
N GLU A 46 2.45 8.09 17.47
CA GLU A 46 2.11 6.95 16.61
C GLU A 46 1.12 6.01 17.31
N GLN A 47 0.10 5.55 16.58
CA GLN A 47 -0.82 4.51 17.05
C GLN A 47 -0.24 3.09 16.90
N TYR A 48 0.55 2.87 15.84
CA TYR A 48 1.15 1.58 15.50
C TYR A 48 2.65 1.71 15.20
N ALA A 49 3.32 0.58 15.01
CA ALA A 49 4.64 0.57 14.38
C ALA A 49 4.46 0.79 12.88
N TYR A 50 5.14 1.79 12.31
CA TYR A 50 5.01 2.13 10.89
C TYR A 50 6.31 1.94 10.11
N ALA A 51 6.20 1.61 8.82
CA ALA A 51 7.29 1.82 7.87
C ALA A 51 6.77 2.44 6.58
N ARG A 52 7.55 3.39 6.06
CA ARG A 52 7.29 3.94 4.75
C ARG A 52 7.90 3.05 3.67
N MET A 53 7.07 2.58 2.74
CA MET A 53 7.51 1.66 1.69
C MET A 53 6.75 1.87 0.39
N ARG A 54 7.39 1.53 -0.72
CA ARG A 54 6.77 1.39 -2.03
C ARG A 54 6.53 -0.09 -2.30
N TRP A 55 5.28 -0.47 -2.52
CA TRP A 55 4.88 -1.80 -2.96
C TRP A 55 4.41 -1.74 -4.41
N CYS A 56 5.11 -2.44 -5.30
CA CYS A 56 4.79 -2.48 -6.73
C CYS A 56 4.39 -3.89 -7.17
N LEU A 57 3.35 -3.95 -8.00
CA LEU A 57 2.95 -5.11 -8.77
C LEU A 57 3.21 -4.82 -10.24
N ARG A 58 4.08 -5.61 -10.88
CA ARG A 58 4.35 -5.52 -12.32
C ARG A 58 3.68 -6.68 -13.04
N GLY A 59 2.83 -6.38 -14.02
CA GLY A 59 2.01 -7.35 -14.74
C GLY A 59 1.03 -6.64 -15.67
N GLU A 60 -0.03 -7.31 -16.10
CA GLU A 60 -1.07 -6.66 -16.91
C GLU A 60 -2.07 -5.95 -16.00
N VAL A 61 -2.03 -4.61 -16.01
CA VAL A 61 -2.82 -3.79 -15.09
C VAL A 61 -4.14 -3.39 -15.71
N HIS A 62 -5.23 -3.68 -15.00
CA HIS A 62 -6.59 -3.32 -15.39
C HIS A 62 -7.34 -2.72 -14.20
N TRP A 63 -7.81 -1.48 -14.38
CA TRP A 63 -8.67 -0.81 -13.41
C TRP A 63 -10.13 -1.17 -13.68
N ASN A 64 -10.77 -1.77 -12.67
CA ASN A 64 -12.19 -2.11 -12.71
C ASN A 64 -13.06 -0.92 -12.28
N ASP A 65 -12.52 -0.08 -11.38
CA ASP A 65 -13.08 1.21 -10.95
C ASP A 65 -11.94 2.19 -10.68
N GLY A 66 -12.03 3.43 -11.17
CA GLY A 66 -10.95 4.42 -11.11
C GLY A 66 -9.92 4.31 -12.28
N PRO A 67 -8.65 4.75 -12.09
CA PRO A 67 -8.07 5.18 -10.83
C PRO A 67 -8.48 6.63 -10.46
N ASN A 68 -8.97 6.84 -9.23
CA ASN A 68 -9.46 8.14 -8.74
C ASN A 68 -8.32 8.98 -8.12
N LEU A 69 -7.25 9.22 -8.89
CA LEU A 69 -6.00 9.80 -8.35
C LEU A 69 -5.95 11.34 -8.39
N ASP A 70 -6.95 11.99 -8.97
CA ASP A 70 -7.02 13.45 -9.13
C ASP A 70 -7.56 14.17 -7.89
N ARG A 71 -8.02 13.43 -6.88
CA ARG A 71 -8.70 13.98 -5.69
C ARG A 71 -8.21 13.34 -4.39
N PRO A 72 -6.90 13.43 -4.05
CA PRO A 72 -6.45 12.99 -2.74
C PRO A 72 -7.08 13.82 -1.63
N ALA A 73 -7.29 13.18 -0.49
CA ALA A 73 -7.52 13.87 0.78
C ALA A 73 -6.22 14.50 1.28
N THR A 74 -6.34 15.26 2.36
CA THR A 74 -5.20 15.83 3.09
C THR A 74 -5.20 15.28 4.51
N ASP A 75 -4.09 14.69 4.93
CA ASP A 75 -3.95 14.14 6.28
C ASP A 75 -3.82 15.24 7.36
N ALA A 76 -3.77 14.82 8.63
CA ALA A 76 -3.66 15.73 9.77
C ALA A 76 -2.36 16.57 9.80
N THR A 77 -1.35 16.20 9.02
CA THR A 77 -0.07 16.89 8.88
C THR A 77 0.01 17.76 7.62
N GLY A 78 -1.02 17.75 6.77
CA GLY A 78 -1.02 18.44 5.48
C GLY A 78 -0.47 17.59 4.32
N GLY A 79 -0.19 16.30 4.55
CA GLY A 79 0.28 15.35 3.55
C GLY A 79 -0.84 14.86 2.63
N VAL A 80 -0.44 14.26 1.51
CA VAL A 80 -1.35 13.63 0.54
C VAL A 80 -1.80 12.28 1.09
N ASP A 81 -3.12 12.05 1.04
CA ASP A 81 -3.74 10.81 1.51
C ASP A 81 -4.76 10.32 0.49
N PHE A 82 -4.56 9.10 -0.03
CA PHE A 82 -5.48 8.41 -0.93
C PHE A 82 -6.38 7.41 -0.19
N GLY A 83 -6.41 7.45 1.14
CA GLY A 83 -7.14 6.52 1.98
C GLY A 83 -6.38 5.22 2.21
N ASN A 84 -7.12 4.15 2.46
CA ASN A 84 -6.56 2.85 2.83
C ASN A 84 -6.70 1.81 1.70
N ILE A 85 -6.06 0.65 1.89
CA ILE A 85 -6.30 -0.56 1.09
C ILE A 85 -7.22 -1.47 1.90
N TYR A 86 -8.44 -1.68 1.40
CA TYR A 86 -9.48 -2.46 2.07
C TYR A 86 -9.32 -3.96 1.87
N ALA A 87 -8.89 -4.35 0.67
CA ALA A 87 -8.77 -5.74 0.29
C ALA A 87 -7.55 -5.94 -0.62
N TRP A 88 -6.83 -7.02 -0.35
CA TRP A 88 -5.88 -7.60 -1.27
C TRP A 88 -6.00 -9.13 -1.21
N PHE A 89 -6.23 -9.75 -2.35
CA PHE A 89 -6.22 -11.21 -2.49
C PHE A 89 -5.78 -11.61 -3.91
N GLU A 90 -5.24 -12.82 -4.02
CA GLU A 90 -4.90 -13.43 -5.30
C GLU A 90 -5.94 -14.51 -5.64
N GLU A 91 -6.51 -14.45 -6.84
CA GLU A 91 -7.36 -15.51 -7.38
C GLU A 91 -6.89 -15.89 -8.79
N SER A 92 -6.54 -17.16 -8.98
CA SER A 92 -6.16 -17.70 -10.30
C SER A 92 -5.03 -16.93 -11.01
N GLY A 93 -4.02 -16.47 -10.26
CA GLY A 93 -2.88 -15.70 -10.80
C GLY A 93 -3.20 -14.23 -11.13
N VAL A 94 -4.29 -13.71 -10.56
CA VAL A 94 -4.69 -12.31 -10.65
C VAL A 94 -4.74 -11.72 -9.26
N ASP A 95 -3.97 -10.67 -9.02
CA ASP A 95 -4.07 -9.87 -7.80
C ASP A 95 -5.26 -8.92 -7.93
N HIS A 96 -6.08 -8.88 -6.90
CA HIS A 96 -7.20 -7.94 -6.74
C HIS A 96 -6.86 -7.01 -5.58
N ILE A 97 -6.84 -5.70 -5.82
CA ILE A 97 -6.53 -4.69 -4.81
C ILE A 97 -7.58 -3.59 -4.87
N GLU A 98 -8.16 -3.27 -3.73
CA GLU A 98 -9.25 -2.30 -3.60
C GLU A 98 -8.98 -1.30 -2.48
N GLY A 99 -9.31 -0.04 -2.74
CA GLY A 99 -9.19 1.07 -1.79
C GLY A 99 -10.08 2.24 -2.21
N GLU A 100 -9.98 3.38 -1.51
CA GLU A 100 -10.72 4.60 -1.89
C GLU A 100 -10.35 5.13 -3.28
N TRP A 101 -9.10 4.89 -3.67
CA TRP A 101 -8.53 5.26 -4.97
C TRP A 101 -9.03 4.39 -6.14
N GLY A 102 -9.83 3.36 -5.88
CA GLY A 102 -10.45 2.49 -6.88
C GLY A 102 -10.14 0.99 -6.68
N ALA A 103 -10.39 0.21 -7.73
CA ALA A 103 -10.18 -1.24 -7.75
C ALA A 103 -9.31 -1.62 -8.96
N VAL A 104 -8.17 -2.25 -8.71
CA VAL A 104 -7.21 -2.66 -9.73
C VAL A 104 -6.99 -4.16 -9.69
N THR A 105 -6.85 -4.74 -10.88
CA THR A 105 -6.37 -6.11 -11.05
C THR A 105 -5.03 -6.13 -11.76
N VAL A 106 -4.15 -7.05 -11.35
CA VAL A 106 -2.85 -7.24 -11.98
C VAL A 106 -2.69 -8.72 -12.29
N ARG A 107 -2.68 -9.07 -13.58
CA ARG A 107 -2.46 -10.46 -13.99
C ARG A 107 -0.98 -10.79 -14.02
N ASN A 108 -0.63 -11.99 -13.55
CA ASN A 108 0.75 -12.51 -13.52
C ASN A 108 1.71 -11.54 -12.81
N ALA A 109 1.27 -11.00 -11.66
CA ALA A 109 2.02 -9.96 -10.97
C ALA A 109 3.35 -10.48 -10.42
N LEU A 110 4.41 -9.70 -10.64
CA LEU A 110 5.64 -9.78 -9.85
C LEU A 110 5.62 -8.68 -8.80
N HIS A 111 5.69 -9.08 -7.54
CA HIS A 111 5.69 -8.17 -6.40
C HIS A 111 7.11 -7.71 -6.08
N SER A 112 7.26 -6.43 -5.77
CA SER A 112 8.48 -5.86 -5.20
C SER A 112 8.13 -4.86 -4.11
N VAL A 113 8.97 -4.81 -3.09
CA VAL A 113 8.86 -3.85 -1.99
C VAL A 113 10.19 -3.13 -1.87
N GLU A 114 10.12 -1.81 -1.74
CA GLU A 114 11.24 -0.92 -1.47
C GLU A 114 10.91 -0.12 -0.21
N TYR A 115 11.74 -0.21 0.82
CA TYR A 115 11.60 0.67 1.97
C TYR A 115 12.21 2.04 1.67
N LEU A 116 11.42 3.09 1.88
CA LEU A 116 11.80 4.45 1.51
C LEU A 116 12.58 5.16 2.64
N ASP A 117 12.47 4.63 3.86
CA ASP A 117 13.14 5.13 5.05
C ASP A 117 13.97 4.01 5.73
N PRO A 118 15.00 4.38 6.52
CA PRO A 118 15.66 3.42 7.41
C PRO A 118 14.67 2.84 8.44
N PRO A 119 14.97 1.69 9.07
CA PRO A 119 14.20 1.19 10.20
C PRO A 119 14.06 2.27 11.29
N ARG A 120 12.85 2.37 11.86
CA ARG A 120 12.50 3.38 12.87
C ARG A 120 13.04 3.02 14.25
#